data_AF-A0A1J7HRK0-F1
#
_entry.id   AF-A0A1J7HRK0-F1
#
_cell.length_a   1.000
_cell.length_b   1.000
_cell.length_c   1.000
_cell.angle_alpha   90.00
_cell.angle_beta   90.00
_cell.angle_gamma   90.00
#
_symmetry.space_group_name_H-M   'P 1'
#
loop_
_entity.id
_entity.type
_entity.pdbx_description
1 polymer ?
#
loop_
_entity_poly.entity_id
_entity_poly.type
_entity_poly.pdbx_seq_one_letter_code
_entity_poly.pdbx_strand_id
1 'polypeptide(L)'
;MQRFKSLLSLQQTRFSFPTLARPFSVQPSYVEDHDDPQQQILVEGRAKSRTAILNAPSSLNALTTSMVGRLKRLYDSWEENSNIGFVLMKGSGRAFCSGTDVVKLYHTLNEGKADEVEQFFKTLYSFVYLQGTYLKPHVAILDGITMGCGASIALPGMYRVVTDKTVFSHPEAQIGFHPDAGASYFLSHLPGYLGEYLAFTGDKLNGVEMIACRLATHYSLNARLPWLEERLGKLMTDDPSIVEASLAQYGDLVYPDRSSVLHKIDTIDRCFCHDTVEEIVEALEKEVAESYDQWSSATLRKIKEASPLSLKVILRSIREGRFETLDQCLVREYRISLRGTTTKVSFDFFEGVRARMVDKDFAPKWDPPTLKEVSDDMVDCYFSPFDEVESELVLPTALREPYI
;
A
#
# COMPACT_ATOMS: atom_id res chain seq x y z
N MET A 1 -38.33 68.67 -48.06
CA MET A 1 -37.42 69.74 -48.49
C MET A 1 -36.04 69.46 -47.91
N GLN A 2 -35.02 69.40 -48.79
CA GLN A 2 -33.60 69.81 -48.59
C GLN A 2 -32.86 69.38 -47.30
N ARG A 3 -31.80 68.55 -47.41
CA ARG A 3 -30.35 68.92 -47.43
C ARG A 3 -29.82 69.33 -46.02
N PHE A 4 -28.58 69.12 -45.56
CA PHE A 4 -27.34 68.39 -45.92
C PHE A 4 -26.29 68.89 -44.88
N LYS A 5 -25.13 68.21 -44.75
CA LYS A 5 -23.79 68.72 -44.33
C LYS A 5 -23.58 69.08 -42.83
N SER A 6 -22.68 68.43 -42.08
CA SER A 6 -21.18 68.46 -42.07
C SER A 6 -20.61 69.83 -41.62
N LEU A 7 -19.67 69.94 -40.67
CA LEU A 7 -18.21 69.72 -40.84
C LEU A 7 -17.50 70.08 -39.52
N LEU A 8 -16.39 69.40 -39.22
CA LEU A 8 -15.10 70.05 -38.90
C LEU A 8 -13.96 69.04 -39.01
N SER A 9 -12.87 69.49 -39.60
CA SER A 9 -11.72 68.76 -40.15
C SER A 9 -10.40 69.27 -39.55
N LEU A 10 -9.35 68.44 -39.58
CA LEU A 10 -7.93 68.73 -39.95
C LEU A 10 -6.99 67.72 -39.23
N GLN A 11 -6.44 66.71 -39.93
CA GLN A 11 -5.16 66.62 -40.68
C GLN A 11 -3.91 66.44 -39.78
N GLN A 12 -3.29 65.23 -39.77
CA GLN A 12 -2.08 64.79 -40.52
C GLN A 12 -0.75 65.21 -39.82
N THR A 13 0.37 64.48 -39.68
CA THR A 13 0.89 63.18 -40.18
C THR A 13 2.22 62.82 -39.47
N ARG A 14 2.46 61.51 -39.29
CA ARG A 14 3.71 60.69 -39.21
C ARG A 14 5.11 61.31 -39.06
N PHE A 15 5.94 60.68 -38.21
CA PHE A 15 7.33 60.24 -38.48
C PHE A 15 7.75 59.08 -37.55
N SER A 16 8.76 58.29 -37.94
CA SER A 16 9.04 56.91 -37.53
C SER A 16 10.45 56.70 -36.93
N PHE A 17 10.60 55.66 -36.08
CA PHE A 17 11.78 54.83 -35.73
C PHE A 17 12.88 55.38 -34.77
N PRO A 18 13.70 54.52 -34.07
CA PRO A 18 13.52 53.12 -33.62
C PRO A 18 14.09 52.77 -32.20
N THR A 19 14.05 51.47 -31.85
CA THR A 19 14.89 50.69 -30.89
C THR A 19 14.73 50.85 -29.38
N LEU A 20 14.22 49.81 -28.69
CA LEU A 20 15.06 48.75 -28.10
C LEU A 20 14.19 47.59 -27.58
N ALA A 21 14.52 46.38 -27.99
CA ALA A 21 13.91 45.15 -27.51
C ALA A 21 14.32 44.85 -26.06
N ARG A 22 13.36 44.42 -25.24
CA ARG A 22 13.62 43.55 -24.07
C ARG A 22 12.67 42.35 -24.18
N PRO A 23 13.19 41.12 -24.29
CA PRO A 23 12.35 39.95 -24.18
C PRO A 23 12.07 39.74 -22.69
N PHE A 24 10.80 39.78 -22.28
CA PHE A 24 10.40 39.15 -21.03
C PHE A 24 10.42 37.64 -21.26
N SER A 25 11.60 37.07 -21.07
CA SER A 25 11.81 35.66 -20.81
C SER A 25 11.17 35.33 -19.47
N VAL A 26 9.92 34.86 -19.49
CA VAL A 26 9.37 34.08 -18.37
C VAL A 26 9.84 32.65 -18.60
N GLN A 27 11.04 32.35 -18.12
CA GLN A 27 11.40 30.96 -17.85
C GLN A 27 10.50 30.47 -16.71
N PRO A 28 9.86 29.29 -16.81
CA PRO A 28 9.32 28.64 -15.62
C PRO A 28 10.49 28.42 -14.67
N SER A 29 10.39 28.94 -13.46
CA SER A 29 11.31 28.61 -12.38
C SER A 29 11.30 27.10 -12.21
N TYR A 30 12.49 26.53 -12.37
CA TYR A 30 12.94 25.19 -12.04
C TYR A 30 12.03 24.42 -11.08
N VAL A 31 11.57 23.27 -11.57
CA VAL A 31 11.21 22.05 -10.83
C VAL A 31 11.64 22.13 -9.36
N GLU A 32 10.68 22.32 -8.45
CA GLU A 32 10.89 21.90 -7.07
C GLU A 32 11.11 20.38 -7.13
N ASP A 33 12.26 19.95 -6.62
CA ASP A 33 12.72 18.56 -6.63
C ASP A 33 11.84 17.72 -5.69
N HIS A 34 10.64 17.38 -6.17
CA HIS A 34 9.65 16.58 -5.45
C HIS A 34 10.12 15.15 -5.16
N ASP A 35 11.28 14.74 -5.69
CA ASP A 35 11.89 13.43 -5.52
C ASP A 35 13.02 13.41 -4.47
N ASP A 36 13.32 14.54 -3.79
CA ASP A 36 14.28 14.54 -2.68
C ASP A 36 13.74 13.69 -1.52
N PRO A 37 14.37 12.54 -1.21
CA PRO A 37 13.90 11.68 -0.13
C PRO A 37 13.91 12.40 1.20
N GLN A 38 14.76 13.43 1.36
CA GLN A 38 14.86 14.29 2.55
C GLN A 38 13.54 14.97 2.91
N GLN A 39 12.79 15.37 1.88
CA GLN A 39 11.51 16.05 1.99
C GLN A 39 10.33 15.08 2.05
N GLN A 40 10.49 13.89 1.46
CA GLN A 40 9.46 12.84 1.44
C GLN A 40 9.37 12.02 2.73
N ILE A 41 10.44 11.94 3.55
CA ILE A 41 10.44 11.24 4.86
C ILE A 41 10.90 12.20 5.98
N LEU A 42 10.00 12.97 6.60
CA LEU A 42 10.45 13.88 7.66
C LEU A 42 10.86 13.09 8.92
N VAL A 43 11.81 13.63 9.67
CA VAL A 43 12.25 13.05 10.96
C VAL A 43 11.97 14.04 12.06
N GLU A 44 11.19 13.63 13.05
CA GLU A 44 10.99 14.38 14.29
C GLU A 44 11.69 13.66 15.44
N GLY A 45 12.53 14.40 16.17
CA GLY A 45 13.22 13.89 17.36
C GLY A 45 12.60 14.46 18.62
N ARG A 46 12.15 13.58 19.51
CA ARG A 46 11.79 13.93 20.89
C ARG A 46 12.70 13.19 21.86
N ALA A 47 12.32 13.15 23.14
CA ALA A 47 13.20 12.79 24.25
C ALA A 47 13.95 11.47 24.01
N LYS A 48 13.29 10.31 24.18
CA LYS A 48 13.82 8.99 23.77
C LYS A 48 13.20 8.44 22.48
N SER A 49 12.36 9.20 21.77
CA SER A 49 11.68 8.72 20.57
C SER A 49 12.17 9.39 19.27
N ARG A 50 12.10 8.64 18.17
CA ARG A 50 12.25 9.17 16.81
C ARG A 50 11.01 8.82 15.99
N THR A 51 10.49 9.81 15.26
CA THR A 51 9.33 9.62 14.39
C THR A 51 9.75 9.77 12.94
N ALA A 52 9.51 8.74 12.14
CA ALA A 52 9.52 8.83 10.68
C ALA A 52 8.13 9.27 10.20
N ILE A 53 8.07 10.34 9.41
CA ILE A 53 6.83 10.88 8.88
C ILE A 53 6.85 10.76 7.35
N LEU A 54 5.98 9.92 6.80
CA LEU A 54 5.78 9.84 5.35
C LEU A 54 5.13 11.15 4.89
N ASN A 55 5.79 11.88 4.00
CA ASN A 55 5.46 13.25 3.65
C ASN A 55 5.41 13.48 2.13
N ALA A 56 4.54 12.73 1.47
CA ALA A 56 4.14 12.94 0.08
C ALA A 56 2.60 12.98 -0.02
N PRO A 57 1.92 13.94 0.62
CA PRO A 57 0.47 13.93 0.76
C PRO A 57 -0.28 14.06 -0.58
N SER A 58 0.36 14.64 -1.61
CA SER A 58 -0.17 14.74 -2.97
C SER A 58 -0.36 13.36 -3.63
N SER A 59 0.54 12.41 -3.35
CA SER A 59 0.49 11.02 -3.82
C SER A 59 -0.05 10.06 -2.76
N LEU A 60 -0.73 10.56 -1.72
CA LEU A 60 -1.21 9.74 -0.59
C LEU A 60 -0.11 8.95 0.11
N ASN A 61 1.10 9.52 0.15
CA ASN A 61 2.29 8.88 0.72
C ASN A 61 2.65 7.55 0.04
N ALA A 62 2.40 7.42 -1.27
CA ALA A 62 2.81 6.26 -2.04
C ALA A 62 4.33 6.06 -2.00
N LEU A 63 4.77 4.81 -1.81
CA LEU A 63 6.17 4.46 -1.61
C LEU A 63 6.95 4.46 -2.93
N THR A 64 8.13 5.07 -2.87
CA THR A 64 9.16 5.02 -3.90
C THR A 64 10.42 4.32 -3.36
N THR A 65 11.31 3.87 -4.24
CA THR A 65 12.59 3.25 -3.86
C THR A 65 13.41 4.14 -2.92
N SER A 66 13.37 5.44 -3.18
CA SER A 66 14.16 6.42 -2.44
C SER A 66 13.62 6.65 -1.02
N MET A 67 12.29 6.69 -0.86
CA MET A 67 11.61 6.73 0.44
C MET A 67 11.93 5.50 1.29
N VAL A 68 11.74 4.31 0.74
CA VAL A 68 12.00 3.04 1.44
C VAL A 68 13.48 2.92 1.80
N GLY A 69 14.38 3.23 0.86
CA GLY A 69 15.82 3.22 1.13
C GLY A 69 16.22 4.18 2.24
N ARG A 70 15.54 5.33 2.35
CA ARG A 70 15.76 6.27 3.47
C ARG A 70 15.19 5.74 4.78
N LEU A 71 13.98 5.19 4.79
CA LEU A 71 13.40 4.55 5.98
C LEU A 71 14.32 3.47 6.52
N LYS A 72 14.83 2.59 5.65
CA LYS A 72 15.77 1.54 6.03
C LYS A 72 17.02 2.11 6.73
N ARG A 73 17.69 3.10 6.12
CA ARG A 73 18.88 3.74 6.73
C ARG A 73 18.58 4.39 8.08
N LEU A 74 17.42 5.02 8.22
CA LEU A 74 17.00 5.61 9.51
C LEU A 74 16.79 4.53 10.56
N TYR A 75 16.07 3.45 10.22
CA TYR A 75 15.78 2.37 11.16
C TYR A 75 17.04 1.60 11.56
N ASP A 76 17.94 1.30 10.62
CA ASP A 76 19.25 0.70 10.92
C ASP A 76 20.03 1.59 11.93
N SER A 77 20.10 2.90 11.65
CA SER A 77 20.82 3.85 12.53
C SER A 77 20.15 4.03 13.90
N TRP A 78 18.82 4.03 13.95
CA TRP A 78 18.08 4.22 15.20
C TRP A 78 18.15 3.00 16.11
N GLU A 79 18.27 1.80 15.56
CA GLU A 79 18.39 0.57 16.32
C GLU A 79 19.69 0.52 17.11
N GLU A 80 20.81 0.91 16.50
CA GLU A 80 22.13 0.94 17.16
C GLU A 80 22.31 2.08 18.18
N ASN A 81 21.46 3.11 18.12
CA ASN A 81 21.61 4.30 18.96
C ASN A 81 20.97 4.14 20.35
N SER A 82 21.79 4.03 21.40
CA SER A 82 21.33 3.87 22.79
C SER A 82 20.51 5.05 23.34
N ASN A 83 20.55 6.22 22.70
CA ASN A 83 19.72 7.37 23.11
C ASN A 83 18.27 7.26 22.61
N ILE A 84 17.98 6.36 21.68
CA ILE A 84 16.65 6.12 21.14
C ILE A 84 16.08 4.88 21.82
N GLY A 85 15.01 5.06 22.59
CA GLY A 85 14.32 3.98 23.27
C GLY A 85 13.24 3.31 22.42
N PHE A 86 12.56 4.07 21.55
CA PHE A 86 11.54 3.53 20.66
C PHE A 86 11.34 4.42 19.43
N VAL A 87 10.68 3.89 18.40
CA VAL A 87 10.46 4.57 17.13
C VAL A 87 8.98 4.65 16.79
N LEU A 88 8.59 5.71 16.07
CA LEU A 88 7.24 5.92 15.57
C LEU A 88 7.26 6.04 14.04
N MET A 89 6.16 5.63 13.41
CA MET A 89 5.88 5.89 12.01
C MET A 89 4.48 6.48 11.86
N LYS A 90 4.36 7.55 11.07
CA LYS A 90 3.05 8.14 10.71
C LYS A 90 3.08 8.73 9.30
N GLY A 91 1.91 8.98 8.71
CA GLY A 91 1.78 9.72 7.45
C GLY A 91 1.36 11.17 7.68
N SER A 92 1.69 12.05 6.74
CA SER A 92 1.17 13.40 6.66
C SER A 92 -0.09 13.46 5.77
N GLY A 93 -0.99 14.38 6.08
CA GLY A 93 -2.21 14.59 5.29
C GLY A 93 -3.31 13.56 5.61
N ARG A 94 -3.95 13.03 4.57
CA ARG A 94 -5.16 12.19 4.67
C ARG A 94 -4.91 10.68 4.60
N ALA A 95 -3.66 10.27 4.46
CA ALA A 95 -3.25 8.88 4.31
C ALA A 95 -2.07 8.60 5.23
N PHE A 96 -2.04 7.40 5.78
CA PHE A 96 -0.81 6.86 6.32
C PHE A 96 0.13 6.55 5.14
N CYS A 97 -0.27 5.59 4.30
CA CYS A 97 0.43 5.18 3.09
C CYS A 97 -0.53 4.42 2.16
N SER A 98 -0.63 4.81 0.91
CA SER A 98 -1.51 4.17 -0.08
C SER A 98 -0.88 2.98 -0.83
N GLY A 99 0.30 2.52 -0.43
CA GLY A 99 1.01 1.43 -1.10
C GLY A 99 2.12 1.94 -2.02
N THR A 100 2.53 1.12 -2.98
CA THR A 100 3.57 1.45 -3.96
C THR A 100 3.08 2.50 -4.95
N ASP A 101 3.97 3.38 -5.42
CA ASP A 101 3.70 4.17 -6.62
C ASP A 101 3.73 3.26 -7.88
N VAL A 102 2.63 2.54 -8.09
CA VAL A 102 2.48 1.58 -9.21
C VAL A 102 2.50 2.26 -10.58
N VAL A 103 2.16 3.55 -10.65
CA VAL A 103 2.25 4.33 -11.89
C VAL A 103 3.72 4.57 -12.25
N LYS A 104 4.55 4.94 -11.26
CA LYS A 104 6.00 5.05 -11.44
C LYS A 104 6.60 3.69 -11.86
N LEU A 105 6.23 2.60 -11.19
CA LEU A 105 6.68 1.25 -11.59
C LEU A 105 6.29 0.90 -13.03
N TYR A 106 5.03 1.16 -13.41
CA TYR A 106 4.54 0.92 -14.78
C TYR A 106 5.36 1.68 -15.83
N HIS A 107 5.67 2.95 -15.59
CA HIS A 107 6.51 3.73 -16.51
C HIS A 107 7.96 3.21 -16.55
N THR A 108 8.57 2.92 -15.40
CA THR A 108 9.92 2.36 -15.31
C THR A 108 10.05 1.03 -16.07
N LEU A 109 9.05 0.15 -15.95
CA LEU A 109 9.05 -1.12 -16.70
C LEU A 109 8.90 -0.93 -18.21
N ASN A 110 8.03 0.00 -18.64
CA ASN A 110 7.87 0.33 -20.07
C ASN A 110 9.13 0.97 -20.68
N GLU A 111 9.98 1.60 -19.86
CA GLU A 111 11.29 2.10 -20.26
C GLU A 111 12.37 1.00 -20.31
N GLY A 112 12.03 -0.25 -19.97
CA GLY A 112 12.94 -1.39 -19.96
C GLY A 112 13.89 -1.44 -18.76
N LYS A 113 13.58 -0.70 -17.68
CA LYS A 113 14.41 -0.59 -16.48
C LYS A 113 13.98 -1.59 -15.39
N ALA A 114 13.96 -2.87 -15.74
CA ALA A 114 13.54 -3.93 -14.82
C ALA A 114 14.40 -3.98 -13.54
N ASP A 115 15.69 -3.71 -13.64
CA ASP A 115 16.63 -3.69 -12.51
C ASP A 115 16.25 -2.65 -11.43
N GLU A 116 15.66 -1.51 -11.82
CA GLU A 116 15.19 -0.50 -10.86
C GLU A 116 13.98 -0.99 -10.06
N VAL A 117 13.11 -1.79 -10.69
CA VAL A 117 11.94 -2.40 -10.05
C VAL A 117 12.37 -3.56 -9.15
N GLU A 118 13.33 -4.37 -9.58
CA GLU A 118 13.96 -5.39 -8.72
C GLU A 118 14.53 -4.73 -7.46
N GLN A 119 15.31 -3.66 -7.63
CA GLN A 119 15.90 -2.92 -6.51
C GLN A 119 14.82 -2.33 -5.59
N PHE A 120 13.68 -1.87 -6.13
CA PHE A 120 12.55 -1.41 -5.33
C PHE A 120 12.03 -2.54 -4.41
N PHE A 121 11.64 -3.68 -4.96
CA PHE A 121 11.09 -4.80 -4.19
C PHE A 121 12.11 -5.33 -3.18
N LYS A 122 13.37 -5.47 -3.59
CA LYS A 122 14.45 -5.92 -2.70
C LYS A 122 14.63 -5.00 -1.50
N THR A 123 14.59 -3.69 -1.74
CA THR A 123 14.72 -2.68 -0.67
C THR A 123 13.49 -2.68 0.24
N LEU A 124 12.29 -2.76 -0.34
CA LEU A 124 11.02 -2.81 0.38
C LEU A 124 10.94 -4.03 1.29
N TYR A 125 11.26 -5.22 0.78
CA TYR A 125 11.03 -6.45 1.54
C TYR A 125 12.10 -6.62 2.61
N SER A 126 13.33 -6.18 2.33
CA SER A 126 14.37 -6.04 3.36
C SER A 126 13.96 -5.08 4.47
N PHE A 127 13.26 -3.98 4.14
CA PHE A 127 12.77 -3.03 5.13
C PHE A 127 11.59 -3.60 5.94
N VAL A 128 10.66 -4.31 5.30
CA VAL A 128 9.57 -4.98 6.01
C VAL A 128 10.10 -6.08 6.94
N TYR A 129 11.10 -6.84 6.51
CA TYR A 129 11.77 -7.80 7.40
C TYR A 129 12.41 -7.10 8.59
N LEU A 130 13.19 -6.03 8.35
CA LEU A 130 13.78 -5.22 9.42
C LEU A 130 12.72 -4.74 10.42
N GLN A 131 11.56 -4.33 9.93
CA GLN A 131 10.45 -3.89 10.76
C GLN A 131 9.87 -5.02 11.62
N GLY A 132 9.68 -6.21 11.03
CA GLY A 132 9.17 -7.40 11.72
C GLY A 132 10.13 -7.95 12.79
N THR A 133 11.42 -7.70 12.62
CA THR A 133 12.48 -8.16 13.53
C THR A 133 13.13 -7.01 14.31
N TYR A 134 12.46 -5.85 14.42
CA TYR A 134 13.07 -4.64 14.98
C TYR A 134 13.26 -4.78 16.50
N LEU A 135 14.46 -4.48 17.00
CA LEU A 135 14.82 -4.75 18.40
C LEU A 135 14.24 -3.75 19.41
N LYS A 136 13.68 -2.64 18.93
CA LYS A 136 13.09 -1.60 19.78
C LYS A 136 11.58 -1.53 19.57
N PRO A 137 10.81 -1.04 20.56
CA PRO A 137 9.39 -0.81 20.36
C PRO A 137 9.16 0.08 19.14
N HIS A 138 8.29 -0.38 18.24
CA HIS A 138 7.86 0.36 17.06
C HIS A 138 6.36 0.64 17.15
N VAL A 139 5.97 1.91 16.95
CA VAL A 139 4.58 2.37 16.96
C VAL A 139 4.20 2.96 15.60
N ALA A 140 3.31 2.31 14.86
CA ALA A 140 2.69 2.89 13.67
C ALA A 140 1.36 3.57 14.02
N ILE A 141 1.18 4.82 13.59
CA ILE A 141 -0.10 5.54 13.62
C ILE A 141 -0.71 5.50 12.22
N LEU A 142 -1.68 4.61 12.04
CA LEU A 142 -2.34 4.30 10.78
C LEU A 142 -3.55 5.20 10.53
N ASP A 143 -3.37 6.51 10.64
CA ASP A 143 -4.45 7.49 10.43
C ASP A 143 -4.71 7.71 8.93
N GLY A 144 -5.93 7.36 8.48
CA GLY A 144 -6.31 7.48 7.08
C GLY A 144 -6.06 6.23 6.24
N ILE A 145 -5.87 6.43 4.94
CA ILE A 145 -5.66 5.34 3.96
C ILE A 145 -4.37 4.58 4.29
N THR A 146 -4.49 3.26 4.45
CA THR A 146 -3.42 2.30 4.73
C THR A 146 -3.60 1.11 3.79
N MET A 147 -3.05 1.18 2.57
CA MET A 147 -3.33 0.21 1.52
C MET A 147 -2.07 -0.46 0.98
N GLY A 148 -2.23 -1.70 0.53
CA GLY A 148 -1.18 -2.52 -0.06
C GLY A 148 0.08 -2.60 0.79
N CYS A 149 1.25 -2.49 0.17
CA CYS A 149 2.52 -2.48 0.88
C CYS A 149 2.68 -1.32 1.89
N GLY A 150 1.80 -0.30 1.83
CA GLY A 150 1.71 0.75 2.83
C GLY A 150 1.25 0.22 4.17
N ALA A 151 0.42 -0.83 4.20
CA ALA A 151 0.15 -1.58 5.41
C ALA A 151 1.37 -2.42 5.83
N SER A 152 2.01 -3.07 4.87
CA SER A 152 3.15 -3.97 5.09
C SER A 152 4.36 -3.33 5.79
N ILE A 153 4.62 -2.03 5.59
CA ILE A 153 5.69 -1.31 6.30
C ILE A 153 5.38 -1.04 7.79
N ALA A 154 4.16 -1.31 8.24
CA ALA A 154 3.71 -1.03 9.61
C ALA A 154 3.24 -2.28 10.35
N LEU A 155 2.55 -3.19 9.68
CA LEU A 155 1.87 -4.32 10.31
C LEU A 155 2.81 -5.26 11.08
N PRO A 156 3.99 -5.64 10.55
CA PRO A 156 4.94 -6.48 11.27
C PRO A 156 5.57 -5.84 12.52
N GLY A 157 5.36 -4.54 12.77
CA GLY A 157 5.92 -3.87 13.95
C GLY A 157 5.31 -4.35 15.29
N MET A 158 5.57 -3.64 16.38
CA MET A 158 5.04 -4.03 17.70
C MET A 158 3.64 -3.48 17.97
N TYR A 159 3.43 -2.17 17.75
CA TYR A 159 2.16 -1.50 18.00
C TYR A 159 1.61 -0.83 16.74
N ARG A 160 0.31 -1.05 16.49
CA ARG A 160 -0.46 -0.45 15.40
C ARG A 160 -1.64 0.29 16.01
N VAL A 161 -1.61 1.62 15.91
CA VAL A 161 -2.66 2.52 16.37
C VAL A 161 -3.51 2.93 15.18
N VAL A 162 -4.79 2.58 15.21
CA VAL A 162 -5.78 2.95 14.19
C VAL A 162 -6.76 3.99 14.73
N THR A 163 -7.47 4.66 13.82
CA THR A 163 -8.41 5.74 14.13
C THR A 163 -9.75 5.54 13.44
N ASP A 164 -10.69 6.45 13.71
CA ASP A 164 -11.96 6.57 13.01
C ASP A 164 -11.80 6.90 11.51
N LYS A 165 -10.59 7.30 11.07
CA LYS A 165 -10.27 7.59 9.67
C LYS A 165 -9.54 6.45 8.96
N THR A 166 -9.08 5.43 9.69
CA THR A 166 -8.31 4.35 9.09
C THR A 166 -9.14 3.62 8.04
N VAL A 167 -8.55 3.42 6.87
CA VAL A 167 -9.10 2.59 5.79
C VAL A 167 -8.01 1.64 5.32
N PHE A 168 -8.14 0.38 5.70
CA PHE A 168 -7.24 -0.71 5.33
C PHE A 168 -7.79 -1.51 4.15
N SER A 169 -6.94 -1.87 3.17
CA SER A 169 -7.33 -2.69 2.02
C SER A 169 -6.11 -3.20 1.24
N HIS A 170 -6.26 -4.37 0.63
CA HIS A 170 -5.32 -4.95 -0.34
C HIS A 170 -6.01 -5.14 -1.71
N PRO A 171 -6.03 -4.10 -2.58
CA PRO A 171 -6.70 -4.12 -3.87
C PRO A 171 -5.81 -4.60 -5.03
N GLU A 172 -4.78 -5.40 -4.77
CA GLU A 172 -3.77 -5.78 -5.76
C GLU A 172 -4.31 -6.73 -6.83
N ALA A 173 -5.25 -7.62 -6.49
CA ALA A 173 -5.90 -8.53 -7.44
C ALA A 173 -6.56 -7.77 -8.60
N GLN A 174 -7.06 -6.57 -8.31
CA GLN A 174 -7.78 -5.70 -9.21
C GLN A 174 -6.86 -4.97 -10.20
N ILE A 175 -5.55 -4.93 -9.95
CA ILE A 175 -4.54 -4.35 -10.84
C ILE A 175 -3.64 -5.43 -11.47
N GLY A 176 -4.03 -6.71 -11.41
CA GLY A 176 -3.23 -7.80 -11.95
C GLY A 176 -1.97 -8.09 -11.14
N PHE A 177 -2.05 -7.91 -9.82
CA PHE A 177 -0.94 -8.14 -8.89
C PHE A 177 -1.41 -8.96 -7.68
N HIS A 178 -0.50 -9.23 -6.74
CA HIS A 178 -0.80 -9.98 -5.50
C HIS A 178 -0.53 -9.11 -4.27
N PRO A 179 -1.23 -9.33 -3.13
CA PRO A 179 -0.87 -8.70 -1.87
C PRO A 179 0.55 -9.10 -1.47
N ASP A 180 1.42 -8.11 -1.30
CA ASP A 180 2.85 -8.31 -1.21
C ASP A 180 3.48 -7.73 0.06
N ALA A 181 4.80 -7.88 0.15
CA ALA A 181 5.63 -7.44 1.28
C ALA A 181 5.16 -7.98 2.65
N GLY A 182 4.90 -9.27 2.78
CA GLY A 182 4.45 -9.95 4.00
C GLY A 182 2.94 -9.98 4.17
N ALA A 183 2.17 -9.54 3.18
CA ALA A 183 0.72 -9.62 3.24
C ALA A 183 0.19 -11.05 3.29
N SER A 184 0.82 -12.00 2.61
CA SER A 184 0.45 -13.41 2.73
C SER A 184 0.65 -13.94 4.15
N TYR A 185 1.61 -13.40 4.91
CA TYR A 185 1.80 -13.74 6.32
C TYR A 185 0.64 -13.23 7.17
N PHE A 186 0.39 -11.91 7.24
CA PHE A 186 -0.63 -11.42 8.16
C PHE A 186 -2.07 -11.69 7.71
N LEU A 187 -2.35 -11.78 6.40
CA LEU A 187 -3.70 -12.11 5.93
C LEU A 187 -4.05 -13.58 6.22
N SER A 188 -3.09 -14.50 6.09
CA SER A 188 -3.33 -15.93 6.37
C SER A 188 -3.59 -16.24 7.85
N HIS A 189 -3.18 -15.34 8.74
CA HIS A 189 -3.38 -15.45 10.19
C HIS A 189 -4.66 -14.76 10.68
N LEU A 190 -5.47 -14.19 9.78
CA LEU A 190 -6.78 -13.64 10.13
C LEU A 190 -7.78 -14.76 10.48
N PRO A 191 -8.84 -14.44 11.23
CA PRO A 191 -9.86 -15.42 11.58
C PRO A 191 -10.46 -16.11 10.34
N GLY A 192 -10.52 -17.44 10.38
CA GLY A 192 -11.14 -18.26 9.35
C GLY A 192 -10.50 -18.08 7.97
N TYR A 193 -11.31 -17.61 7.03
CA TYR A 193 -10.93 -17.35 5.63
C TYR A 193 -11.06 -15.85 5.25
N LEU A 194 -11.01 -14.98 6.26
CA LEU A 194 -11.11 -13.52 6.05
C LEU A 194 -9.96 -12.96 5.20
N GLY A 195 -8.75 -13.51 5.34
CA GLY A 195 -7.58 -13.08 4.57
C GLY A 195 -7.75 -13.25 3.07
N GLU A 196 -8.19 -14.44 2.66
CA GLU A 196 -8.48 -14.78 1.26
C GLU A 196 -9.58 -13.87 0.69
N TYR A 197 -10.65 -13.62 1.47
CA TYR A 197 -11.70 -12.68 1.08
C TYR A 197 -11.17 -11.26 0.84
N LEU A 198 -10.39 -10.73 1.78
CA LEU A 198 -9.85 -9.36 1.68
C LEU A 198 -8.92 -9.22 0.46
N ALA A 199 -8.05 -10.22 0.26
CA ALA A 199 -7.11 -10.24 -0.86
C ALA A 199 -7.79 -10.37 -2.23
N PHE A 200 -8.87 -11.15 -2.32
CA PHE A 200 -9.59 -11.34 -3.57
C PHE A 200 -10.42 -10.11 -3.94
N THR A 201 -11.05 -9.47 -2.95
CA THR A 201 -12.05 -8.43 -3.19
C THR A 201 -11.49 -7.01 -3.14
N GLY A 202 -10.36 -6.81 -2.47
CA GLY A 202 -9.86 -5.48 -2.14
C GLY A 202 -10.79 -4.73 -1.18
N ASP A 203 -11.64 -5.44 -0.44
CA ASP A 203 -12.59 -4.81 0.46
C ASP A 203 -11.89 -4.09 1.61
N LYS A 204 -12.58 -3.06 2.09
CA LYS A 204 -12.03 -2.12 3.05
C LYS A 204 -12.41 -2.54 4.45
N LEU A 205 -11.44 -2.53 5.35
CA LEU A 205 -11.67 -2.55 6.79
C LEU A 205 -11.47 -1.16 7.36
N ASN A 206 -12.37 -0.75 8.25
CA ASN A 206 -12.15 0.44 9.06
C ASN A 206 -11.29 0.13 10.30
N GLY A 207 -10.90 1.16 11.06
CA GLY A 207 -10.08 0.98 12.26
C GLY A 207 -10.71 0.07 13.32
N VAL A 208 -12.04 0.10 13.49
CA VAL A 208 -12.74 -0.76 14.46
C VAL A 208 -12.67 -2.23 14.04
N GLU A 209 -12.85 -2.50 12.76
CA GLU A 209 -12.75 -3.85 12.20
C GLU A 209 -11.33 -4.41 12.31
N MET A 210 -10.31 -3.57 12.06
CA MET A 210 -8.91 -3.96 12.24
C MET A 210 -8.58 -4.39 13.68
N ILE A 211 -9.17 -3.74 14.69
CA ILE A 211 -9.01 -4.16 16.09
C ILE A 211 -9.68 -5.52 16.31
N ALA A 212 -10.90 -5.68 15.83
CA ALA A 212 -11.68 -6.89 16.05
C ALA A 212 -11.07 -8.13 15.36
N CYS A 213 -10.42 -7.96 14.20
CA CYS A 213 -9.67 -9.04 13.54
C CYS A 213 -8.17 -9.10 13.91
N ARG A 214 -7.72 -8.31 14.90
CA ARG A 214 -6.32 -8.25 15.40
C ARG A 214 -5.26 -7.75 14.40
N LEU A 215 -5.67 -7.12 13.30
CA LEU A 215 -4.74 -6.35 12.45
C LEU A 215 -4.22 -5.10 13.13
N ALA A 216 -4.93 -4.56 14.12
CA ALA A 216 -4.50 -3.42 14.92
C ALA A 216 -4.47 -3.77 16.40
N THR A 217 -3.62 -3.07 17.15
CA THR A 217 -3.47 -3.28 18.61
C THR A 217 -4.26 -2.28 19.44
N HIS A 218 -4.35 -1.05 18.97
CA HIS A 218 -4.89 0.07 19.72
C HIS A 218 -5.76 0.92 18.82
N TYR A 219 -6.86 1.43 19.35
CA TYR A 219 -7.74 2.37 18.66
C TYR A 219 -7.78 3.68 19.44
N SER A 220 -7.64 4.79 18.74
CA SER A 220 -7.82 6.14 19.30
C SER A 220 -8.56 6.99 18.29
N LEU A 221 -9.50 7.82 18.76
CA LEU A 221 -10.09 8.85 17.91
C LEU A 221 -8.99 9.77 17.34
N ASN A 222 -9.13 10.16 16.06
CA ASN A 222 -8.23 11.07 15.36
C ASN A 222 -8.03 12.38 16.14
N ALA A 223 -9.10 12.90 16.74
CA ALA A 223 -9.06 14.12 17.55
C ALA A 223 -8.14 14.04 18.78
N ARG A 224 -7.80 12.82 19.25
CA ARG A 224 -6.92 12.58 20.40
C ARG A 224 -5.46 12.29 20.02
N LEU A 225 -5.16 12.08 18.73
CA LEU A 225 -3.80 11.81 18.28
C LEU A 225 -2.78 12.86 18.73
N PRO A 226 -3.06 14.18 18.71
CA PRO A 226 -2.08 15.16 19.21
C PRO A 226 -1.70 14.93 20.68
N TRP A 227 -2.64 14.49 21.52
CA TRP A 227 -2.37 14.19 22.93
C TRP A 227 -1.59 12.88 23.11
N LEU A 228 -1.93 11.87 22.31
CA LEU A 228 -1.21 10.60 22.27
C LEU A 228 0.26 10.81 21.87
N GLU A 229 0.50 11.54 20.78
CA GLU A 229 1.84 11.86 20.29
C GLU A 229 2.63 12.70 21.30
N GLU A 230 1.99 13.69 21.93
CA GLU A 230 2.62 14.50 22.98
C GLU A 230 3.04 13.66 24.18
N ARG A 231 2.22 12.68 24.59
CA ARG A 231 2.58 11.75 25.66
C ARG A 231 3.76 10.88 25.25
N LEU A 232 3.68 10.22 24.09
CA LEU A 232 4.78 9.39 23.58
C LEU A 232 6.07 10.18 23.50
N GLY A 233 6.01 11.43 23.03
CA GLY A 233 7.16 12.33 22.95
C GLY A 233 7.86 12.65 24.27
N LYS A 234 7.17 12.50 25.41
CA LYS A 234 7.71 12.74 26.76
C LYS A 234 8.25 11.48 27.43
N LEU A 235 8.02 10.30 26.87
CA LEU A 235 8.47 9.06 27.46
C LEU A 235 10.01 8.98 27.43
N MET A 236 10.58 8.58 28.57
CA MET A 236 12.00 8.35 28.77
C MET A 236 12.25 6.86 29.02
N THR A 237 11.78 6.01 28.11
CA THR A 237 11.81 4.54 28.24
C THR A 237 12.23 3.87 26.94
N ASP A 238 12.79 2.67 27.07
CA ASP A 238 12.97 1.65 26.03
C ASP A 238 12.14 0.38 26.31
N ASP A 239 11.45 0.32 27.46
CA ASP A 239 10.58 -0.78 27.85
C ASP A 239 9.26 -0.78 27.04
N PRO A 240 8.99 -1.86 26.26
CA PRO A 240 7.74 -2.04 25.54
C PRO A 240 6.48 -1.86 26.39
N SER A 241 6.46 -2.36 27.63
CA SER A 241 5.26 -2.36 28.47
C SER A 241 4.84 -0.95 28.91
N ILE A 242 5.79 -0.03 29.04
CA ILE A 242 5.51 1.39 29.34
C ILE A 242 4.92 2.10 28.12
N VAL A 243 5.39 1.74 26.91
CA VAL A 243 4.82 2.23 25.66
C VAL A 243 3.38 1.74 25.52
N GLU A 244 3.13 0.45 25.68
CA GLU A 244 1.79 -0.16 25.65
C GLU A 244 0.84 0.51 26.65
N ALA A 245 1.23 0.62 27.93
CA ALA A 245 0.41 1.26 28.95
C ALA A 245 0.11 2.74 28.64
N SER A 246 0.99 3.42 27.89
CA SER A 246 0.77 4.80 27.44
C SER A 246 -0.20 4.89 26.27
N LEU A 247 -0.16 3.92 25.35
CA LEU A 247 -1.13 3.81 24.25
C LEU A 247 -2.53 3.47 24.78
N ALA A 248 -2.62 2.48 25.68
CA ALA A 248 -3.87 2.02 26.27
C ALA A 248 -4.66 3.13 27.00
N GLN A 249 -3.99 4.15 27.54
CA GLN A 249 -4.65 5.28 28.22
C GLN A 249 -5.48 6.17 27.29
N TYR A 250 -5.20 6.15 25.99
CA TYR A 250 -6.01 6.83 24.98
C TYR A 250 -6.87 5.85 24.17
N GLY A 251 -6.83 4.58 24.53
CA GLY A 251 -7.66 3.54 23.94
C GLY A 251 -9.14 3.82 24.15
N ASP A 252 -9.91 3.80 23.07
CA ASP A 252 -11.37 3.79 23.15
C ASP A 252 -11.90 2.37 22.95
N LEU A 253 -12.90 1.99 23.74
CA LEU A 253 -13.60 0.72 23.57
C LEU A 253 -14.53 0.82 22.36
N VAL A 254 -14.28 0.02 21.35
CA VAL A 254 -15.02 0.02 20.08
C VAL A 254 -15.51 -1.38 19.73
N TYR A 255 -16.64 -1.43 19.03
CA TYR A 255 -17.26 -2.66 18.58
C TYR A 255 -17.67 -2.52 17.12
N PRO A 256 -17.46 -3.57 16.28
CA PRO A 256 -17.93 -3.55 14.90
C PRO A 256 -19.43 -3.25 14.82
N ASP A 257 -19.81 -2.42 13.84
CA ASP A 257 -21.21 -2.12 13.58
C ASP A 257 -21.91 -3.29 12.85
N ARG A 258 -23.24 -3.23 12.76
CA ARG A 258 -24.04 -4.29 12.11
C ARG A 258 -23.75 -4.49 10.62
N SER A 259 -23.18 -3.49 9.96
CA SER A 259 -22.77 -3.56 8.54
C SER A 259 -21.35 -4.09 8.37
N SER A 260 -20.63 -4.33 9.46
CA SER A 260 -19.28 -4.86 9.41
C SER A 260 -19.22 -6.19 8.71
N VAL A 261 -18.16 -6.39 7.93
CA VAL A 261 -17.88 -7.66 7.26
C VAL A 261 -17.62 -8.79 8.25
N LEU A 262 -17.27 -8.48 9.50
CA LEU A 262 -17.07 -9.47 10.55
C LEU A 262 -18.37 -10.20 10.92
N HIS A 263 -19.53 -9.62 10.61
CA HIS A 263 -20.82 -10.32 10.73
C HIS A 263 -21.10 -11.29 9.56
N LYS A 264 -20.22 -11.34 8.56
CA LYS A 264 -20.29 -12.25 7.42
C LYS A 264 -19.27 -13.39 7.50
N ILE A 265 -18.54 -13.54 8.62
CA ILE A 265 -17.50 -14.57 8.78
C ILE A 265 -18.04 -15.97 8.49
N ASP A 266 -19.23 -16.34 8.98
CA ASP A 266 -19.77 -17.68 8.71
C ASP A 266 -19.98 -17.93 7.20
N THR A 267 -20.44 -16.91 6.45
CA THR A 267 -20.59 -17.02 4.99
C THR A 267 -19.23 -17.03 4.29
N ILE A 268 -18.29 -16.18 4.74
CA ILE A 268 -16.91 -16.17 4.23
C ILE A 268 -16.28 -17.55 4.42
N ASP A 269 -16.37 -18.13 5.61
CA ASP A 269 -15.77 -19.41 5.92
C ASP A 269 -16.40 -20.55 5.12
N ARG A 270 -17.71 -20.52 4.87
CA ARG A 270 -18.36 -21.51 4.00
C ARG A 270 -17.94 -21.40 2.53
N CYS A 271 -17.75 -20.19 2.01
CA CYS A 271 -17.48 -19.97 0.60
C CYS A 271 -15.99 -19.99 0.25
N PHE A 272 -15.11 -19.51 1.15
CA PHE A 272 -13.68 -19.38 0.90
C PHE A 272 -12.87 -20.55 1.47
N CYS A 273 -13.50 -21.60 1.99
CA CYS A 273 -12.79 -22.78 2.52
C CYS A 273 -12.21 -23.72 1.47
N HIS A 274 -12.63 -23.58 0.21
CA HIS A 274 -12.20 -24.46 -0.86
C HIS A 274 -10.74 -24.27 -1.27
N ASP A 275 -10.19 -25.29 -1.94
CA ASP A 275 -8.78 -25.36 -2.33
C ASP A 275 -8.50 -24.62 -3.64
N THR A 276 -9.52 -24.44 -4.49
CA THR A 276 -9.39 -23.77 -5.79
C THR A 276 -10.26 -22.52 -5.90
N VAL A 277 -9.83 -21.57 -6.72
CA VAL A 277 -10.60 -20.32 -6.95
C VAL A 277 -11.93 -20.62 -7.64
N GLU A 278 -11.95 -21.61 -8.54
CA GLU A 278 -13.15 -22.08 -9.22
C GLU A 278 -14.22 -22.54 -8.23
N GLU A 279 -13.86 -23.39 -7.27
CA GLU A 279 -14.78 -23.86 -6.23
C GLU A 279 -15.28 -22.71 -5.33
N ILE A 280 -14.41 -21.75 -5.00
CA ILE A 280 -14.82 -20.56 -4.23
C ILE A 280 -15.86 -19.74 -5.01
N VAL A 281 -15.65 -19.55 -6.31
CA VAL A 281 -16.59 -18.82 -7.18
C VAL A 281 -17.91 -19.58 -7.30
N GLU A 282 -17.89 -20.89 -7.49
CA GLU A 282 -19.10 -21.72 -7.53
C GLU A 282 -19.87 -21.69 -6.20
N ALA A 283 -19.18 -21.74 -5.06
CA ALA A 283 -19.79 -21.63 -3.74
C ALA A 283 -20.45 -20.26 -3.53
N LEU A 284 -19.82 -19.17 -3.98
CA LEU A 284 -20.39 -17.83 -3.95
C LEU A 284 -21.60 -17.67 -4.88
N GLU A 285 -21.55 -18.25 -6.09
CA GLU A 285 -22.69 -18.26 -7.01
C GLU A 285 -23.91 -18.95 -6.40
N LYS A 286 -23.68 -20.08 -5.73
CA LYS A 286 -24.73 -20.79 -4.98
C LYS A 286 -25.27 -19.95 -3.82
N GLU A 287 -24.40 -19.36 -3.01
CA GLU A 287 -24.81 -18.49 -1.88
C GLU A 287 -25.63 -17.29 -2.38
N VAL A 288 -25.26 -16.68 -3.51
CA VAL A 288 -26.03 -15.59 -4.14
C VAL A 288 -27.42 -16.06 -4.57
N ALA A 289 -27.53 -17.26 -5.14
CA ALA A 289 -28.80 -17.82 -5.58
C ALA A 289 -29.74 -18.18 -4.41
N GLU A 290 -29.19 -18.61 -3.27
CA GLU A 290 -29.97 -19.06 -2.11
C GLU A 290 -30.36 -17.92 -1.15
N SER A 291 -29.42 -17.02 -0.84
CA SER A 291 -29.60 -15.97 0.18
C SER A 291 -30.21 -14.68 -0.34
N TYR A 292 -30.10 -14.42 -1.66
CA TYR A 292 -30.37 -13.11 -2.28
C TYR A 292 -29.66 -11.94 -1.58
N ASP A 293 -28.54 -12.21 -0.89
CA ASP A 293 -27.79 -11.20 -0.16
C ASP A 293 -27.04 -10.27 -1.13
N GLN A 294 -27.19 -8.96 -0.90
CA GLN A 294 -26.52 -7.94 -1.70
C GLN A 294 -25.00 -7.98 -1.51
N TRP A 295 -24.54 -8.35 -0.32
CA TRP A 295 -23.11 -8.47 -0.04
C TRP A 295 -22.48 -9.59 -0.87
N SER A 296 -23.04 -10.81 -0.86
CA SER A 296 -22.52 -11.94 -1.65
C SER A 296 -22.49 -11.62 -3.15
N SER A 297 -23.52 -10.92 -3.65
CA SER A 297 -23.59 -10.48 -5.04
C SER A 297 -22.50 -9.48 -5.40
N ALA A 298 -22.21 -8.53 -4.50
CA ALA A 298 -21.15 -7.54 -4.67
C ALA A 298 -19.75 -8.19 -4.59
N THR A 299 -19.55 -9.13 -3.67
CA THR A 299 -18.33 -9.92 -3.52
C THR A 299 -18.01 -10.70 -4.80
N LEU A 300 -18.99 -11.46 -5.32
CA LEU A 300 -18.82 -12.22 -6.55
C LEU A 300 -18.46 -11.33 -7.74
N ARG A 301 -19.10 -10.15 -7.86
CA ARG A 301 -18.77 -9.18 -8.92
C ARG A 301 -17.32 -8.72 -8.83
N LYS A 302 -16.84 -8.35 -7.64
CA LYS A 302 -15.45 -7.88 -7.44
C LYS A 302 -14.42 -8.95 -7.81
N ILE A 303 -14.69 -10.21 -7.47
CA ILE A 303 -13.83 -11.33 -7.84
C ILE A 303 -13.81 -11.51 -9.36
N LYS A 304 -14.96 -11.42 -10.03
CA LYS A 304 -15.05 -11.51 -11.50
C LYS A 304 -14.39 -10.34 -12.23
N GLU A 305 -14.22 -9.19 -11.59
CA GLU A 305 -13.50 -8.03 -12.14
C GLU A 305 -11.97 -8.13 -11.96
N ALA A 306 -11.48 -9.01 -11.10
CA ALA A 306 -10.04 -9.20 -10.83
C ALA A 306 -9.37 -10.10 -11.89
N SER A 307 -8.03 -10.04 -11.94
CA SER A 307 -7.24 -10.90 -12.83
C SER A 307 -7.40 -12.39 -12.42
N PRO A 308 -7.81 -13.29 -13.34
CA PRO A 308 -7.95 -14.71 -13.04
C PRO A 308 -6.64 -15.35 -12.56
N LEU A 309 -5.52 -15.01 -13.20
CA LEU A 309 -4.20 -15.50 -12.81
C LEU A 309 -3.80 -14.98 -11.44
N SER A 310 -4.03 -13.69 -11.17
CA SER A 310 -3.73 -13.09 -9.86
C SER A 310 -4.52 -13.78 -8.75
N LEU A 311 -5.81 -14.08 -8.96
CA LEU A 311 -6.62 -14.79 -7.96
C LEU A 311 -6.02 -16.15 -7.58
N LYS A 312 -5.54 -16.93 -8.56
CA LYS A 312 -4.90 -18.24 -8.28
C LYS A 312 -3.58 -18.10 -7.54
N VAL A 313 -2.75 -17.13 -7.96
CA VAL A 313 -1.48 -16.80 -7.29
C VAL A 313 -1.73 -16.36 -5.84
N ILE A 314 -2.73 -15.50 -5.61
CA ILE A 314 -3.10 -15.01 -4.28
C ILE A 314 -3.55 -16.14 -3.38
N LEU A 315 -4.43 -17.03 -3.87
CA LEU A 315 -4.92 -18.16 -3.10
C LEU A 315 -3.75 -19.00 -2.61
N ARG A 316 -2.87 -19.43 -3.52
CA ARG A 316 -1.70 -20.22 -3.17
C ARG A 316 -0.77 -19.50 -2.19
N SER A 317 -0.48 -18.22 -2.43
CA SER A 317 0.40 -17.41 -1.57
C SER A 317 -0.13 -17.34 -0.13
N ILE A 318 -1.42 -17.05 0.07
CA ILE A 318 -2.04 -16.97 1.41
C ILE A 318 -2.10 -18.36 2.07
N ARG A 319 -2.42 -19.41 1.31
CA ARG A 319 -2.52 -20.79 1.84
C ARG A 319 -1.17 -21.30 2.34
N GLU A 320 -0.12 -21.10 1.56
CA GLU A 320 1.24 -21.46 1.97
C GLU A 320 1.73 -20.57 3.13
N GLY A 321 1.42 -19.26 3.09
CA GLY A 321 1.78 -18.30 4.15
C GLY A 321 1.22 -18.62 5.54
N ARG A 322 0.14 -19.42 5.61
CA ARG A 322 -0.46 -19.87 6.88
C ARG A 322 0.47 -20.78 7.70
N PHE A 323 1.48 -21.39 7.06
CA PHE A 323 2.38 -22.36 7.67
C PHE A 323 3.85 -21.92 7.65
N GLU A 324 4.11 -20.68 7.24
CA GLU A 324 5.45 -20.14 7.04
C GLU A 324 5.73 -18.94 7.96
N THR A 325 7.01 -18.71 8.21
CA THR A 325 7.47 -17.52 8.92
C THR A 325 7.45 -16.28 8.01
N LEU A 326 7.55 -15.09 8.61
CA LEU A 326 7.55 -13.84 7.86
C LEU A 326 8.67 -13.77 6.80
N ASP A 327 9.89 -14.23 7.11
CA ASP A 327 11.00 -14.26 6.15
C ASP A 327 10.72 -15.19 4.97
N GLN A 328 10.17 -16.38 5.22
CA GLN A 328 9.79 -17.32 4.18
C GLN A 328 8.73 -16.73 3.25
N CYS A 329 7.70 -16.09 3.83
CA CYS A 329 6.66 -15.39 3.07
C CYS A 329 7.27 -14.26 2.21
N LEU A 330 8.15 -13.44 2.77
CA LEU A 330 8.81 -12.33 2.04
C LEU A 330 9.68 -12.84 0.89
N VAL A 331 10.43 -13.93 1.10
CA VAL A 331 11.25 -14.53 0.04
C VAL A 331 10.38 -15.10 -1.08
N ARG A 332 9.29 -15.80 -0.76
CA ARG A 332 8.34 -16.29 -1.76
C ARG A 332 7.69 -15.13 -2.52
N GLU A 333 7.13 -14.17 -1.80
CA GLU A 333 6.47 -13.01 -2.41
C GLU A 333 7.43 -12.20 -3.29
N TYR A 334 8.72 -12.16 -2.98
CA TYR A 334 9.72 -11.49 -3.82
C TYR A 334 9.77 -12.13 -5.20
N ARG A 335 9.77 -13.47 -5.27
CA ARG A 335 9.68 -14.20 -6.54
C ARG A 335 8.40 -13.86 -7.30
N ILE A 336 7.28 -13.92 -6.60
CA ILE A 336 5.96 -13.64 -7.18
C ILE A 336 5.92 -12.21 -7.74
N SER A 337 6.46 -11.23 -7.02
CA SER A 337 6.48 -9.81 -7.44
C SER A 337 7.39 -9.56 -8.64
N LEU A 338 8.59 -10.14 -8.67
CA LEU A 338 9.45 -10.00 -9.85
C LEU A 338 8.80 -10.66 -11.07
N ARG A 339 8.29 -11.90 -10.92
CA ARG A 339 7.62 -12.62 -12.02
C ARG A 339 6.37 -11.88 -12.50
N GLY A 340 5.56 -11.37 -11.59
CA GLY A 340 4.33 -10.62 -11.88
C GLY A 340 4.56 -9.24 -12.51
N THR A 341 5.75 -8.67 -12.39
CA THR A 341 6.13 -7.45 -13.10
C THR A 341 6.85 -7.71 -14.43
N THR A 342 7.11 -8.98 -14.77
CA THR A 342 7.60 -9.36 -16.10
C THR A 342 6.47 -9.65 -17.08
N THR A 343 6.76 -9.55 -18.38
CA THR A 343 5.82 -9.91 -19.46
C THR A 343 5.98 -11.37 -19.93
N LYS A 344 6.72 -12.20 -19.19
CA LYS A 344 7.01 -13.60 -19.59
C LYS A 344 5.78 -14.49 -19.45
N VAL A 345 4.96 -14.27 -18.41
CA VAL A 345 3.79 -15.12 -18.10
C VAL A 345 2.48 -14.43 -18.44
N SER A 346 2.34 -13.14 -18.12
CA SER A 346 1.12 -12.37 -18.37
C SER A 346 1.44 -10.87 -18.46
N PHE A 347 0.53 -10.11 -19.09
CA PHE A 347 0.54 -8.66 -19.12
C PHE A 347 -0.39 -8.03 -18.07
N ASP A 348 -1.01 -8.83 -17.20
CA ASP A 348 -2.07 -8.38 -16.28
C ASP A 348 -1.64 -7.22 -15.38
N PHE A 349 -0.40 -7.21 -14.87
CA PHE A 349 0.09 -6.07 -14.08
C PHE A 349 0.06 -4.76 -14.89
N PHE A 350 0.57 -4.79 -16.13
CA PHE A 350 0.60 -3.62 -17.00
C PHE A 350 -0.82 -3.17 -17.38
N GLU A 351 -1.69 -4.12 -17.73
CA GLU A 351 -3.06 -3.84 -18.14
C GLU A 351 -3.91 -3.33 -16.96
N GLY A 352 -3.75 -3.91 -15.78
CA GLY A 352 -4.47 -3.51 -14.58
C GLY A 352 -4.07 -2.11 -14.11
N VAL A 353 -2.76 -1.80 -14.10
CA VAL A 353 -2.28 -0.46 -13.78
C VAL A 353 -2.73 0.55 -14.84
N ARG A 354 -2.65 0.21 -16.13
CA ARG A 354 -3.16 1.05 -17.22
C ARG A 354 -4.64 1.37 -17.00
N ALA A 355 -5.48 0.34 -16.88
CA ALA A 355 -6.93 0.47 -16.79
C ALA A 355 -7.40 1.27 -15.57
N ARG A 356 -6.75 1.08 -14.41
CA ARG A 356 -7.21 1.68 -13.14
C ARG A 356 -6.52 2.98 -12.74
N MET A 357 -5.25 3.16 -13.11
CA MET A 357 -4.44 4.26 -12.60
C MET A 357 -4.01 5.25 -13.69
N VAL A 358 -3.69 4.77 -14.89
CA VAL A 358 -3.21 5.61 -16.00
C VAL A 358 -4.37 6.16 -16.82
N ASP A 359 -5.07 5.27 -17.54
CA ASP A 359 -6.17 5.63 -18.44
C ASP A 359 -7.49 5.80 -17.70
N LYS A 360 -7.66 5.07 -16.59
CA LYS A 360 -8.85 5.12 -15.72
C LYS A 360 -10.14 4.78 -16.46
N ASP A 361 -10.08 3.82 -17.39
CA ASP A 361 -11.25 3.27 -18.06
C ASP A 361 -12.00 2.21 -17.21
N PHE A 362 -11.33 1.69 -16.18
CA PHE A 362 -11.82 0.62 -15.30
C PHE A 362 -12.27 -0.65 -16.04
N ALA A 363 -11.70 -0.91 -17.22
CA ALA A 363 -12.04 -2.04 -18.07
C ALA A 363 -10.79 -2.82 -18.50
N PRO A 364 -10.07 -3.44 -17.54
CA PRO A 364 -8.87 -4.22 -17.85
C PRO A 364 -9.21 -5.44 -18.71
N LYS A 365 -8.34 -5.74 -19.66
CA LYS A 365 -8.41 -6.91 -20.55
C LYS A 365 -7.40 -7.97 -20.11
N TRP A 366 -7.80 -8.79 -19.15
CA TRP A 366 -6.95 -9.82 -18.59
C TRP A 366 -6.54 -10.88 -19.62
N ASP A 367 -5.31 -11.35 -19.50
CA ASP A 367 -4.73 -12.44 -20.29
C ASP A 367 -3.99 -13.41 -19.34
N PRO A 368 -4.60 -14.56 -19.00
CA PRO A 368 -5.81 -15.14 -19.61
C PRO A 368 -7.12 -14.53 -19.09
N PRO A 369 -8.18 -14.49 -19.90
CA PRO A 369 -9.45 -13.81 -19.57
C PRO A 369 -10.36 -14.58 -18.60
N THR A 370 -10.13 -15.89 -18.38
CA THR A 370 -10.98 -16.72 -17.51
C THR A 370 -10.16 -17.65 -16.61
N LEU A 371 -10.73 -18.05 -15.48
CA LEU A 371 -10.07 -18.97 -14.52
C LEU A 371 -9.69 -20.32 -15.15
N LYS A 372 -10.53 -20.83 -16.06
CA LYS A 372 -10.31 -22.11 -16.75
C LYS A 372 -9.12 -22.10 -17.69
N GLU A 373 -8.74 -20.91 -18.17
CA GLU A 373 -7.61 -20.72 -19.09
C GLU A 373 -6.29 -20.51 -18.33
N VAL A 374 -6.32 -20.29 -17.01
CA VAL A 374 -5.12 -20.26 -16.18
C VAL A 374 -4.67 -21.70 -15.90
N SER A 375 -3.56 -22.11 -16.52
CA SER A 375 -2.94 -23.41 -16.24
C SER A 375 -2.12 -23.42 -14.95
N ASP A 376 -1.89 -24.61 -14.40
CA ASP A 376 -1.05 -24.78 -13.21
C ASP A 376 0.39 -24.33 -13.47
N ASP A 377 0.93 -24.59 -14.67
CA ASP A 377 2.27 -24.15 -15.08
C ASP A 377 2.43 -22.61 -15.02
N MET A 378 1.38 -21.85 -15.36
CA MET A 378 1.40 -20.40 -15.25
C MET A 378 1.52 -19.96 -13.79
N VAL A 379 0.79 -20.61 -12.88
CA VAL A 379 0.87 -20.33 -11.45
C VAL A 379 2.23 -20.77 -10.91
N ASP A 380 2.69 -21.98 -11.21
CA ASP A 380 3.98 -22.54 -10.78
C ASP A 380 5.16 -21.66 -11.17
N CYS A 381 5.10 -20.98 -12.32
CA CYS A 381 6.14 -20.05 -12.76
C CYS A 381 6.37 -18.87 -11.78
N TYR A 382 5.34 -18.43 -11.07
CA TYR A 382 5.46 -17.36 -10.06
C TYR A 382 6.18 -17.81 -8.79
N PHE A 383 6.09 -19.11 -8.44
CA PHE A 383 6.62 -19.67 -7.19
C PHE A 383 7.96 -20.38 -7.39
N SER A 384 8.29 -20.70 -8.64
CA SER A 384 9.54 -21.38 -9.01
C SER A 384 10.76 -20.56 -8.59
N PRO A 385 11.82 -21.20 -8.05
CA PRO A 385 13.08 -20.54 -7.76
C PRO A 385 13.66 -19.82 -8.99
N PHE A 386 14.45 -18.79 -8.73
CA PHE A 386 15.19 -18.11 -9.78
C PHE A 386 16.31 -18.98 -10.38
N ASP A 387 16.62 -18.75 -11.66
CA ASP A 387 17.78 -19.34 -12.33
C ASP A 387 19.08 -18.66 -11.83
N GLU A 388 20.26 -19.18 -12.17
CA GLU A 388 21.58 -18.68 -11.71
C GLU A 388 21.85 -17.17 -11.96
N VAL A 389 21.05 -16.51 -12.81
CA VAL A 389 21.19 -15.09 -13.19
C VAL A 389 20.40 -14.15 -12.26
N GLU A 390 19.28 -14.60 -11.70
CA GLU A 390 18.38 -13.79 -10.86
C GLU A 390 18.69 -14.09 -9.37
N SER A 391 18.92 -13.04 -8.55
CA SER A 391 19.33 -13.25 -7.15
C SER A 391 18.12 -13.36 -6.21
N GLU A 392 18.05 -14.44 -5.45
CA GLU A 392 17.07 -14.60 -4.37
C GLU A 392 17.18 -13.48 -3.31
N LEU A 393 16.06 -13.19 -2.64
CA LEU A 393 16.05 -12.26 -1.52
C LEU A 393 16.81 -12.87 -0.34
N VAL A 394 17.95 -12.28 0.03
CA VAL A 394 18.73 -12.71 1.19
C VAL A 394 18.37 -11.84 2.40
N LEU A 395 17.71 -12.45 3.38
CA LEU A 395 17.35 -11.82 4.65
C LEU A 395 18.31 -12.25 5.77
N PRO A 396 18.64 -11.38 6.73
CA PRO A 396 19.57 -11.69 7.82
C PRO A 396 18.92 -12.55 8.93
N THR A 397 18.36 -13.71 8.58
CA THR A 397 17.64 -14.62 9.50
C THR A 397 18.53 -15.20 10.60
N ALA A 398 19.82 -15.37 10.34
CA ALA A 398 20.79 -15.80 11.35
C ALA A 398 21.09 -14.73 12.43
N LEU A 399 20.72 -13.47 12.20
CA LEU A 399 21.06 -12.33 13.07
C LEU A 399 19.87 -11.78 13.86
N ARG A 400 18.64 -12.09 13.44
CA ARG A 400 17.41 -11.52 14.00
C ARG A 400 16.19 -12.34 13.61
N GLU A 401 15.32 -12.58 14.58
CA GLU A 401 14.06 -13.33 14.44
C GLU A 401 12.86 -12.39 14.61
N PRO A 402 11.71 -12.66 13.96
CA PRO A 402 10.49 -11.86 14.11
C PRO A 402 9.96 -11.87 15.53
N TYR A 403 9.40 -10.73 15.96
CA TYR A 403 8.61 -10.66 17.19
C TYR A 403 7.26 -11.32 16.92
N ILE A 404 7.06 -12.56 17.41
CA ILE A 404 5.83 -13.35 17.22
C ILE A 404 4.74 -12.91 18.20
#